data_AF-A0A914L7K0-F1
#
_entry.id   AF-A0A914L7K0-F1
#
_cell.length_a   1.000
_cell.length_b   1.000
_cell.length_c   1.000
_cell.angle_alpha   90.00
_cell.angle_beta   90.00
_cell.angle_gamma   90.00
#
_symmetry.space_group_name_H-M   'P 1'
#
loop_
_entity.id
_entity.type
_entity.pdbx_description
1 polymer ?
#
loop_
_entity_poly.entity_id
_entity_poly.type
_entity_poly.pdbx_seq_one_letter_code
_entity_poly.pdbx_strand_id
1 'polypeptide(L)'
;MNFLYTTLYSLDDILLAHQQEAANCQSFLSRPVRKFVLEIVLKLEQEEIPQTPLGRNPVGKLLTSDFIQLDHQMSPIKFCRTLVERIVQASTYTHQPPSFVHSDWRFAEFPPAAQALTSAWVELLASRHSPADIIDALVQLAIRRPISRPQDTLNALGLLLTGLPSSFQSAFSDKIEQSFDWEQISKINSDPSQLFESLSNEVYLHSESKILSMLALFHSFCQHGGNNSLNIIPDLIVQRLSKKVKNEAQLIYFLRIVMPYLQRITERERHRHMIEILWNTTVEPSSLLFVSRIAQKKGRVTPGASFCFSSPVPSLFTQVFIPRHFLSFLSLFPNYIKNLKN
;
A
#
# COMPACT_ATOMS: atom_id res chain seq x y z
N MET A 1 -17.42 15.00 -5.82
CA MET A 1 -15.96 14.72 -5.70
C MET A 1 -15.49 13.64 -6.68
N ASN A 2 -16.29 12.62 -6.96
CA ASN A 2 -15.90 11.54 -7.88
C ASN A 2 -15.51 12.01 -9.28
N PHE A 3 -16.22 13.03 -9.81
CA PHE A 3 -15.89 13.65 -11.10
C PHE A 3 -14.44 14.15 -11.14
N LEU A 4 -14.01 14.88 -10.11
CA LEU A 4 -12.64 15.39 -10.00
C LEU A 4 -11.65 14.22 -9.92
N TYR A 5 -11.90 13.25 -9.05
CA TYR A 5 -11.02 12.08 -8.92
C TYR A 5 -10.85 11.33 -10.24
N THR A 6 -11.95 10.96 -10.90
CA THR A 6 -11.93 10.20 -12.16
C THR A 6 -11.24 10.98 -13.27
N THR A 7 -11.48 12.29 -13.36
CA THR A 7 -10.85 13.16 -14.35
C THR A 7 -9.35 13.25 -14.13
N LEU A 8 -8.91 13.54 -12.90
CA LEU A 8 -7.49 13.65 -12.56
C LEU A 8 -6.77 12.31 -12.73
N TYR A 9 -7.39 11.21 -12.32
CA TYR A 9 -6.84 9.86 -12.48
C TYR A 9 -6.63 9.50 -13.95
N SER A 10 -7.60 9.84 -14.81
CA SER A 10 -7.52 9.53 -16.26
C SER A 10 -6.51 10.41 -17.01
N LEU A 11 -6.16 11.56 -16.45
CA LEU A 11 -5.23 12.51 -17.06
C LEU A 11 -3.81 12.42 -16.48
N ASP A 12 -3.51 11.45 -15.60
CA ASP A 12 -2.24 11.36 -14.87
C ASP A 12 -1.00 11.57 -15.76
N ASP A 13 -0.90 10.86 -16.89
CA ASP A 13 0.22 10.98 -17.82
C ASP A 13 0.41 12.41 -18.37
N ILE A 14 -0.70 13.09 -18.68
CA ILE A 14 -0.70 14.47 -19.18
C ILE A 14 -0.31 15.44 -18.06
N LEU A 15 -0.81 15.19 -16.83
CA LEU A 15 -0.49 16.00 -15.67
C LEU A 15 0.99 15.92 -15.32
N LEU A 16 1.60 14.74 -15.44
CA LEU A 16 3.02 14.53 -15.18
C LEU A 16 3.91 15.22 -16.20
N ALA A 17 3.57 15.14 -17.49
CA ALA A 17 4.29 15.84 -18.55
C ALA A 17 4.33 17.35 -18.26
N HIS A 18 3.19 17.94 -17.90
CA HIS A 18 3.13 19.35 -17.54
C HIS A 18 3.84 19.70 -16.23
N GLN A 19 3.85 18.82 -15.23
CA GLN A 19 4.61 19.04 -14.00
C GLN A 19 6.13 19.07 -14.25
N GLN A 20 6.64 18.23 -15.15
CA GLN A 20 8.05 18.21 -15.53
C GLN A 20 8.44 19.46 -16.32
N GLU A 21 7.58 19.92 -17.23
CA GLU A 21 7.78 21.18 -17.97
C GLU A 21 7.74 22.40 -17.04
N ALA A 22 6.79 22.44 -16.10
CA ALA A 22 6.63 23.55 -15.16
C ALA A 22 7.77 23.62 -14.12
N ALA A 23 8.44 22.52 -13.79
CA ALA A 23 9.63 22.56 -12.93
C ALA A 23 10.78 23.41 -13.51
N ASN A 24 10.79 23.60 -14.84
CA ASN A 24 11.77 24.42 -15.55
C ASN A 24 11.36 25.91 -15.66
N CYS A 25 10.10 26.25 -15.35
CA CYS A 25 9.59 27.62 -15.37
C CYS A 25 9.09 28.01 -13.98
N GLN A 26 9.84 28.87 -13.28
CA GLN A 26 9.60 29.31 -11.90
C GLN A 26 8.26 30.07 -11.65
N SER A 27 7.30 30.07 -12.57
CA SER A 27 6.01 30.73 -12.36
C SER A 27 5.10 29.88 -11.46
N PHE A 28 5.22 30.12 -10.16
CA PHE A 28 4.40 29.59 -9.06
C PHE A 28 2.88 29.88 -9.18
N LEU A 29 2.42 30.64 -10.18
CA LEU A 29 1.10 31.28 -10.22
C LEU A 29 0.00 30.58 -11.02
N SER A 30 0.25 29.43 -11.65
CA SER A 30 -0.85 28.69 -12.29
C SER A 30 -0.55 27.21 -12.44
N ARG A 31 -0.72 26.42 -11.37
CA ARG A 31 -0.98 24.98 -11.54
C ARG A 31 -2.42 24.85 -12.02
N PRO A 32 -2.68 24.59 -13.32
CA PRO A 32 -4.04 24.63 -13.86
C PRO A 32 -4.92 23.58 -13.17
N VAL A 33 -4.31 22.45 -12.78
CA VAL A 33 -4.94 21.36 -12.04
C VAL A 33 -5.49 21.80 -10.69
N ARG A 34 -4.68 22.46 -9.86
CA ARG A 34 -5.13 22.98 -8.57
C ARG A 34 -6.22 24.03 -8.75
N LYS A 35 -6.03 24.97 -9.68
CA LYS A 35 -7.04 25.99 -9.97
C LYS A 35 -8.36 25.34 -10.39
N PHE A 36 -8.32 24.35 -11.28
CA PHE A 36 -9.48 23.58 -11.70
C PHE A 36 -10.20 22.89 -10.52
N VAL A 37 -9.46 22.24 -9.63
CA VAL A 37 -10.04 21.61 -8.43
C VAL A 37 -10.68 22.66 -7.51
N LEU A 38 -9.99 23.76 -7.23
CA LEU A 38 -10.50 24.81 -6.34
C LEU A 38 -11.74 25.50 -6.90
N GLU A 39 -11.77 25.81 -8.20
CA GLU A 39 -12.93 26.42 -8.86
C GLU A 39 -14.19 25.55 -8.74
N ILE A 40 -14.05 24.23 -8.84
CA ILE A 40 -15.17 23.31 -8.70
C ILE A 40 -15.58 23.17 -7.24
N VAL A 41 -14.64 22.88 -6.34
CA VAL A 41 -14.97 22.61 -4.93
C VAL A 41 -15.49 23.85 -4.22
N LEU A 42 -14.89 25.02 -4.44
CA LEU A 42 -15.33 26.26 -3.79
C LEU A 42 -16.73 26.70 -4.27
N LYS A 43 -17.09 26.43 -5.53
CA LYS A 43 -18.47 26.66 -6.01
C LYS A 43 -19.46 25.74 -5.33
N LEU A 44 -19.13 24.44 -5.23
CA LEU A 44 -19.99 23.46 -4.56
C LEU A 44 -20.20 23.81 -3.07
N GLU A 45 -19.15 24.22 -2.36
CA GLU A 45 -19.24 24.60 -0.95
C GLU A 45 -20.02 25.91 -0.73
N GLN A 46 -20.06 26.82 -1.72
CA GLN A 46 -20.87 28.04 -1.66
C GLN A 46 -22.37 27.77 -1.84
N GLU A 47 -22.73 26.81 -2.69
CA GLU A 47 -24.12 26.42 -2.96
C GLU A 47 -24.76 25.65 -1.79
N GLU A 48 -23.97 24.96 -0.97
CA GLU A 48 -24.44 24.21 0.21
C GLU A 48 -24.82 25.10 1.42
N ILE A 49 -24.71 26.43 1.34
CA ILE A 49 -24.98 27.33 2.47
C ILE A 49 -26.45 27.80 2.44
N PRO A 50 -27.32 27.37 3.38
CA PRO A 50 -28.52 28.13 3.70
C PRO A 50 -28.09 29.42 4.41
N GLN A 51 -28.69 30.57 4.07
CA GLN A 51 -28.49 31.84 4.77
C GLN A 51 -28.84 31.68 6.26
N THR A 52 -27.88 31.30 7.09
CA THR A 52 -28.03 31.30 8.55
C THR A 52 -27.51 32.63 9.12
N PRO A 53 -28.18 33.26 10.10
CA PRO A 53 -27.84 34.60 10.58
C PRO A 53 -26.51 34.69 11.35
N LEU A 54 -25.88 33.54 11.63
CA LEU A 54 -24.58 33.45 12.31
C LEU A 54 -23.53 33.00 11.29
N GLY A 55 -22.88 33.97 10.65
CA GLY A 55 -21.90 33.80 9.58
C GLY A 55 -20.68 32.95 9.94
N ARG A 56 -20.83 31.62 9.92
CA ARG A 56 -19.70 30.70 9.77
C ARG A 56 -19.58 30.30 8.31
N ASN A 57 -18.62 30.91 7.61
CA ASN A 57 -18.15 30.46 6.31
C ASN A 57 -17.59 29.03 6.44
N PRO A 58 -18.19 28.00 5.83
CA PRO A 58 -17.67 26.65 5.85
C PRO A 58 -16.76 26.40 4.63
N VAL A 59 -15.88 27.35 4.30
CA VAL A 59 -14.92 27.17 3.19
C VAL A 59 -13.88 26.14 3.65
N GLY A 60 -13.75 25.03 2.92
CA GLY A 60 -12.80 23.96 3.20
C GLY A 60 -13.31 22.81 4.05
N LYS A 61 -14.54 22.35 3.82
CA LYS A 61 -15.01 21.06 4.36
C LYS A 61 -14.34 19.91 3.59
N LEU A 62 -14.45 19.90 2.27
CA LEU A 62 -14.07 18.75 1.45
C LEU A 62 -12.55 18.65 1.27
N LEU A 63 -11.86 19.78 1.15
CA LEU A 63 -10.41 19.87 1.02
C LEU A 63 -9.79 20.38 2.33
N THR A 64 -8.51 20.11 2.55
CA THR A 64 -7.78 20.67 3.69
C THR A 64 -7.59 22.18 3.54
N SER A 65 -7.60 22.91 4.65
CA SER A 65 -7.34 24.35 4.67
C SER A 65 -5.97 24.69 4.06
N ASP A 66 -4.98 23.84 4.31
CA ASP A 66 -3.62 24.00 3.78
C ASP A 66 -3.57 23.84 2.26
N PHE A 67 -4.36 22.94 1.67
CA PHE A 67 -4.47 22.86 0.22
C PHE A 67 -5.05 24.15 -0.38
N ILE A 68 -6.13 24.65 0.22
CA ILE A 68 -6.87 25.82 -0.26
C ILE A 68 -6.02 27.09 -0.14
N GLN A 69 -5.34 27.27 0.98
CA GLN A 69 -4.63 28.52 1.29
C GLN A 69 -3.18 28.50 0.82
N LEU A 70 -2.50 27.36 0.96
CA LEU A 70 -1.04 27.28 0.89
C LEU A 70 -0.52 26.32 -0.18
N ASP A 71 -1.39 25.69 -1.00
CA ASP A 71 -0.98 24.71 -2.03
C ASP A 71 -0.04 23.62 -1.47
N HIS A 72 -0.26 23.19 -0.24
CA HIS A 72 0.65 22.24 0.44
C HIS A 72 2.11 22.68 0.38
N GLN A 73 2.40 23.94 0.70
CA GLN A 73 3.78 24.40 0.91
C GLN A 73 4.56 23.59 1.96
N MET A 74 3.85 22.82 2.79
CA MET A 74 4.45 21.90 3.75
C MET A 74 5.20 20.73 3.12
N SER A 75 5.89 19.94 3.96
CA SER A 75 6.58 18.74 3.49
C SER A 75 5.58 17.64 3.08
N PRO A 76 5.92 16.80 2.08
CA PRO A 76 5.07 15.70 1.62
C PRO A 76 4.58 14.80 2.77
N ILE A 77 5.44 14.52 3.75
CA ILE A 77 5.11 13.69 4.91
C ILE A 77 4.07 14.33 5.84
N LYS A 78 4.13 15.64 6.06
CA LYS A 78 3.14 16.35 6.88
C LYS A 78 1.79 16.37 6.16
N PHE A 79 1.82 16.65 4.86
CA PHE A 79 0.65 16.66 4.01
C PHE A 79 -0.05 15.29 3.98
N CYS A 80 0.69 14.22 3.64
CA CYS A 80 0.15 12.87 3.60
C CYS A 80 -0.40 12.42 4.97
N ARG A 81 0.25 12.83 6.07
CA ARG A 81 -0.23 12.53 7.43
C ARG A 81 -1.61 13.13 7.68
N THR A 82 -1.81 14.40 7.34
CA THR A 82 -3.11 15.08 7.50
C THR A 82 -4.22 14.34 6.75
N LEU A 83 -3.94 13.87 5.53
CA LEU A 83 -4.91 13.10 4.74
C LEU A 83 -5.23 11.73 5.37
N VAL A 84 -4.20 10.99 5.80
CA VAL A 84 -4.35 9.70 6.49
C VAL A 84 -5.17 9.86 7.78
N GLU A 85 -4.88 10.88 8.58
CA GLU A 85 -5.63 11.16 9.82
C GLU A 85 -7.10 11.48 9.55
N ARG A 86 -7.42 12.25 8.49
CA ARG A 86 -8.81 12.50 8.08
C ARG A 86 -9.54 11.22 7.72
N ILE A 87 -8.89 10.30 6.99
CA ILE A 87 -9.47 9.00 6.63
C ILE A 87 -9.74 8.15 7.87
N VAL A 88 -8.76 8.07 8.79
CA VAL A 88 -8.92 7.32 10.05
C VAL A 88 -10.07 7.90 10.89
N GLN A 89 -10.12 9.23 11.06
CA GLN A 89 -11.19 9.90 11.80
C GLN A 89 -12.58 9.65 11.16
N ALA A 90 -12.68 9.71 9.84
CA ALA A 90 -13.92 9.45 9.12
C ALA A 90 -14.33 7.96 9.10
N SER A 91 -13.41 7.05 9.43
CA SER A 91 -13.66 5.60 9.46
C SER A 91 -14.03 5.09 10.85
N THR A 92 -13.69 5.82 11.92
CA THR A 92 -13.81 5.30 13.29
C THR A 92 -14.58 6.23 14.23
N TYR A 93 -15.46 7.09 13.71
CA TYR A 93 -16.29 7.96 14.53
C TYR A 93 -17.44 7.16 15.18
N THR A 94 -17.81 7.50 16.42
CA THR A 94 -18.81 6.72 17.17
C THR A 94 -20.24 7.18 16.92
N HIS A 95 -20.48 8.50 16.92
CA HIS A 95 -21.84 9.06 16.86
C HIS A 95 -21.98 10.14 15.81
N GLN A 96 -21.04 11.09 15.77
CA GLN A 96 -21.08 12.20 14.85
C GLN A 96 -19.90 12.10 13.86
N PRO A 97 -20.16 12.18 12.55
CA PRO A 97 -19.09 12.21 11.57
C PRO A 97 -18.26 13.50 11.72
N PRO A 98 -16.98 13.49 11.32
CA PRO A 98 -16.13 14.68 11.38
C PRO A 98 -16.71 15.87 10.60
N SER A 99 -16.35 17.09 10.99
CA SER A 99 -16.88 18.32 10.35
C SER A 99 -16.50 18.48 8.87
N PHE A 100 -15.50 17.73 8.42
CA PHE A 100 -14.95 17.78 7.07
C PHE A 100 -15.57 16.76 6.10
N VAL A 101 -16.63 16.08 6.54
CA VAL A 101 -17.48 15.23 5.70
C VAL A 101 -18.93 15.70 5.82
N HIS A 102 -19.75 15.41 4.82
CA HIS A 102 -21.16 15.76 4.85
C HIS A 102 -21.87 14.96 5.96
N SER A 103 -22.53 15.67 6.88
CA SER A 103 -23.16 15.07 8.07
C SER A 103 -24.33 14.17 7.71
N ASP A 104 -25.18 14.61 6.77
CA ASP A 104 -26.22 13.77 6.19
C ASP A 104 -25.69 13.03 4.97
N TRP A 105 -24.97 11.94 5.22
CA TRP A 105 -24.33 11.14 4.18
C TRP A 105 -25.33 10.41 3.28
N ARG A 106 -26.62 10.35 3.63
CA ARG A 106 -27.66 9.67 2.83
C ARG A 106 -27.92 10.37 1.50
N PHE A 107 -27.66 11.68 1.45
CA PHE A 107 -27.77 12.49 0.25
C PHE A 107 -26.40 12.87 -0.34
N ALA A 108 -25.32 12.43 0.31
CA ALA A 108 -23.98 12.62 -0.21
C ALA A 108 -23.65 11.53 -1.25
N GLU A 109 -22.70 11.84 -2.12
CA GLU A 109 -22.18 10.91 -3.13
C GLU A 109 -21.59 9.64 -2.50
N PHE A 110 -21.03 9.76 -1.29
CA PHE A 110 -20.32 8.69 -0.60
C PHE A 110 -20.60 8.70 0.90
N PRO A 111 -20.44 7.55 1.60
CA PRO A 111 -20.39 7.52 3.05
C PRO A 111 -19.14 8.27 3.59
N PRO A 112 -19.10 8.68 4.87
CA PRO A 112 -18.04 9.52 5.44
C PRO A 112 -16.60 9.09 5.14
N ALA A 113 -16.27 7.81 5.35
CA ALA A 113 -14.93 7.29 5.08
C ALA A 113 -14.53 7.41 3.59
N ALA A 114 -15.48 7.13 2.69
CA ALA A 114 -15.26 7.23 1.25
C ALA A 114 -15.21 8.68 0.76
N GLN A 115 -15.92 9.61 1.42
CA GLN A 115 -15.75 11.05 1.17
C GLN A 115 -14.31 11.49 1.51
N ALA A 116 -13.83 11.15 2.71
CA ALA A 116 -12.47 11.51 3.14
C ALA A 116 -11.39 10.91 2.23
N LEU A 117 -11.56 9.64 1.81
CA LEU A 117 -10.65 8.96 0.90
C LEU A 117 -10.64 9.61 -0.49
N THR A 118 -11.82 9.90 -1.06
CA THR A 118 -11.91 10.53 -2.39
C THR A 118 -11.34 11.93 -2.38
N SER A 119 -11.60 12.72 -1.34
CA SER A 119 -10.97 14.03 -1.14
C SER A 119 -9.46 13.93 -1.06
N ALA A 120 -8.93 12.96 -0.31
CA ALA A 120 -7.50 12.74 -0.21
C ALA A 120 -6.87 12.40 -1.57
N TRP A 121 -7.48 11.53 -2.37
CA TRP A 121 -6.99 11.27 -3.73
C TRP A 121 -6.99 12.51 -4.62
N VAL A 122 -8.07 13.30 -4.60
CA VAL A 122 -8.14 14.55 -5.36
C VAL A 122 -7.02 15.50 -4.94
N GLU A 123 -6.79 15.67 -3.64
CA GLU A 123 -5.69 16.51 -3.14
C GLU A 123 -4.33 15.99 -3.53
N LEU A 124 -4.07 14.67 -3.45
CA LEU A 124 -2.79 14.09 -3.86
C LEU A 124 -2.50 14.34 -5.34
N LEU A 125 -3.50 14.10 -6.21
CA LEU A 125 -3.40 14.27 -7.66
C LEU A 125 -3.28 15.73 -8.09
N ALA A 126 -3.88 16.64 -7.35
CA ALA A 126 -3.79 18.08 -7.59
C ALA A 126 -2.65 18.75 -6.81
N SER A 127 -1.90 17.99 -6.00
CA SER A 127 -0.86 18.53 -5.15
C SER A 127 0.34 19.01 -5.95
N ARG A 128 1.21 19.75 -5.26
CA ARG A 128 2.44 20.22 -5.86
C ARG A 128 3.57 19.19 -5.94
N HIS A 129 3.46 18.12 -5.15
CA HIS A 129 4.51 17.14 -4.93
C HIS A 129 4.54 16.11 -6.06
N SER A 130 5.73 15.60 -6.37
CA SER A 130 5.85 14.52 -7.36
C SER A 130 5.24 13.22 -6.82
N PRO A 131 4.83 12.27 -7.69
CA PRO A 131 4.41 10.95 -7.24
C PRO A 131 5.45 10.26 -6.37
N ALA A 132 6.74 10.39 -6.70
CA ALA A 132 7.83 9.80 -5.94
C ALA A 132 7.92 10.36 -4.51
N ASP A 133 7.77 11.68 -4.33
CA ASP A 133 7.78 12.33 -3.02
C ASP A 133 6.59 11.91 -2.16
N ILE A 134 5.40 11.79 -2.77
CA ILE A 134 4.19 11.34 -2.09
C ILE A 134 4.34 9.89 -1.64
N ILE A 135 4.78 9.01 -2.53
CA ILE A 135 4.97 7.60 -2.19
C ILE A 135 6.03 7.45 -1.10
N ASP A 136 7.13 8.18 -1.18
CA ASP A 136 8.15 8.18 -0.13
C ASP A 136 7.56 8.61 1.22
N ALA A 137 6.75 9.68 1.23
CA ALA A 137 6.03 10.12 2.42
C ALA A 137 5.07 9.05 2.98
N LEU A 138 4.28 8.38 2.13
CA LEU A 138 3.34 7.33 2.56
C LEU A 138 4.10 6.12 3.14
N VAL A 139 5.21 5.71 2.51
CA VAL A 139 6.08 4.64 3.03
C VAL A 139 6.71 5.05 4.36
N GLN A 140 7.19 6.29 4.49
CA GLN A 140 7.72 6.81 5.75
C GLN A 140 6.65 6.82 6.86
N LEU A 141 5.39 7.11 6.56
CA LEU A 141 4.30 7.04 7.55
C LEU A 141 4.02 5.61 8.03
N ALA A 142 4.22 4.59 7.17
CA ALA A 142 4.10 3.19 7.57
C ALA A 142 5.28 2.73 8.45
N ILE A 143 6.48 3.27 8.21
CA ILE A 143 7.71 2.82 8.86
C ILE A 143 8.03 3.61 10.14
N ARG A 144 7.83 4.93 10.13
CA ARG A 144 8.26 5.81 11.23
C ARG A 144 7.38 5.61 12.46
N ARG A 145 8.01 5.33 13.60
CA ARG A 145 7.35 5.17 14.90
C ARG A 145 7.45 6.47 15.74
N PRO A 146 6.57 6.67 16.73
CA PRO A 146 5.41 5.83 17.08
C PRO A 146 4.23 6.04 16.12
N ILE A 147 3.42 4.98 15.92
CA ILE A 147 2.12 5.07 15.25
C ILE A 147 1.05 4.82 16.30
N SER A 148 0.20 5.82 16.57
CA SER A 148 -0.81 5.72 17.62
C SER A 148 -1.85 4.64 17.35
N ARG A 149 -2.26 4.47 16.08
CA ARG A 149 -3.26 3.50 15.65
C ARG A 149 -2.73 2.71 14.44
N PRO A 150 -1.82 1.74 14.65
CA PRO A 150 -1.09 1.09 13.55
C PRO A 150 -1.99 0.44 12.50
N GLN A 151 -3.03 -0.28 12.92
CA GLN A 151 -3.95 -0.98 12.01
C GLN A 151 -4.73 0.02 11.14
N ASP A 152 -5.37 1.00 11.77
CA ASP A 152 -6.16 2.01 11.06
C ASP A 152 -5.30 2.83 10.09
N THR A 153 -4.07 3.16 10.51
CA THR A 153 -3.11 3.90 9.70
C THR A 153 -2.68 3.07 8.48
N LEU A 154 -2.31 1.80 8.67
CA LEU A 154 -1.89 0.92 7.58
C LEU A 154 -3.03 0.65 6.60
N ASN A 155 -4.27 0.49 7.08
CA ASN A 155 -5.45 0.32 6.23
C ASN A 155 -5.72 1.59 5.41
N ALA A 156 -5.66 2.77 6.03
CA ALA A 156 -5.83 4.04 5.33
C ALA A 156 -4.74 4.27 4.28
N LEU A 157 -3.49 3.93 4.58
CA LEU A 157 -2.38 3.99 3.62
C LEU A 157 -2.58 3.02 2.44
N GLY A 158 -3.00 1.78 2.71
CA GLY A 158 -3.30 0.79 1.67
C GLY A 158 -4.44 1.27 0.76
N LEU A 159 -5.54 1.75 1.33
CA LEU A 159 -6.64 2.36 0.59
C LEU A 159 -6.15 3.52 -0.29
N LEU A 160 -5.38 4.45 0.27
CA LEU A 160 -4.81 5.57 -0.50
C LEU A 160 -4.01 5.08 -1.69
N LEU A 161 -3.06 4.16 -1.47
CA LEU A 161 -2.19 3.64 -2.53
C LEU A 161 -2.99 2.95 -3.65
N THR A 162 -4.07 2.25 -3.33
CA THR A 162 -4.86 1.51 -4.33
C THR A 162 -5.64 2.38 -5.31
N GLY A 163 -5.98 3.61 -4.92
CA GLY A 163 -6.70 4.54 -5.79
C GLY A 163 -5.80 5.52 -6.56
N LEU A 164 -4.48 5.40 -6.46
CA LEU A 164 -3.55 6.25 -7.20
C LEU A 164 -3.21 5.65 -8.59
N PRO A 165 -2.89 6.49 -9.59
CA PRO A 165 -2.65 6.07 -10.97
C PRO A 165 -1.25 5.45 -11.16
N SER A 166 -0.93 5.07 -12.41
CA SER A 166 0.25 4.29 -12.80
C SER A 166 1.57 4.91 -12.34
N SER A 167 1.71 6.23 -12.37
CA SER A 167 2.93 6.91 -11.95
C SER A 167 3.27 6.70 -10.47
N PHE A 168 2.27 6.79 -9.60
CA PHE A 168 2.38 6.50 -8.18
C PHE A 168 2.61 5.01 -7.93
N GLN A 169 1.92 4.15 -8.68
CA GLN A 169 2.09 2.70 -8.58
C GLN A 169 3.51 2.25 -8.98
N SER A 170 4.08 2.88 -10.01
CA SER A 170 5.48 2.67 -10.42
C SER A 170 6.44 3.11 -9.30
N ALA A 171 6.26 4.31 -8.75
CA ALA A 171 7.08 4.79 -7.64
C ALA A 171 6.95 3.89 -6.39
N PHE A 172 5.77 3.34 -6.11
CA PHE A 172 5.58 2.39 -5.01
C PHE A 172 6.30 1.07 -5.28
N SER A 173 6.24 0.57 -6.51
CA SER A 173 7.00 -0.60 -6.96
C SER A 173 8.51 -0.39 -6.79
N ASP A 174 9.02 0.82 -7.05
CA ASP A 174 10.42 1.18 -6.82
C ASP A 174 10.79 1.12 -5.34
N LYS A 175 9.91 1.55 -4.43
CA LYS A 175 10.14 1.45 -2.98
C LYS A 175 10.12 0.01 -2.48
N ILE A 176 9.26 -0.85 -3.03
CA ILE A 176 9.25 -2.28 -2.72
C ILE A 176 10.53 -2.94 -3.22
N GLU A 177 10.99 -2.61 -4.43
CA GLU A 177 12.25 -3.14 -4.94
C GLU A 177 13.44 -2.69 -4.08
N GLN A 178 13.49 -1.41 -3.71
CA GLN A 178 14.55 -0.84 -2.87
C GLN A 178 14.60 -1.48 -1.46
N SER A 179 13.49 -1.99 -0.94
CA SER A 179 13.49 -2.61 0.39
C SER A 179 14.30 -3.90 0.46
N PHE A 180 14.56 -4.56 -0.67
CA PHE A 180 15.47 -5.71 -0.75
C PHE A 180 16.93 -5.34 -0.55
N ASP A 181 17.29 -4.08 -0.79
CA ASP A 181 18.66 -3.59 -0.64
C ASP A 181 18.91 -2.99 0.76
N TRP A 182 17.87 -2.86 1.61
CA TRP A 182 18.02 -2.37 2.98
C TRP A 182 18.94 -3.26 3.81
N GLU A 183 19.80 -2.62 4.61
CA GLU A 183 20.86 -3.30 5.37
C GLU A 183 20.34 -4.43 6.29
N GLN A 184 19.12 -4.31 6.80
CA GLN A 184 18.48 -5.34 7.63
C GLN A 184 18.38 -6.70 6.91
N ILE A 185 18.17 -6.68 5.59
CA ILE A 185 17.91 -7.89 4.79
C ILE A 185 19.02 -8.21 3.79
N SER A 186 19.77 -7.21 3.32
CA SER A 186 20.83 -7.41 2.30
C SER A 186 22.14 -7.96 2.86
N LYS A 187 22.33 -7.94 4.20
CA LYS A 187 23.50 -8.52 4.87
C LYS A 187 23.64 -10.02 4.58
N ILE A 188 24.87 -10.46 4.29
CA ILE A 188 25.19 -11.86 3.94
C ILE A 188 24.79 -12.83 5.07
N ASN A 189 24.95 -12.41 6.32
CA ASN A 189 24.66 -13.22 7.51
C ASN A 189 23.32 -12.83 8.18
N SER A 190 22.40 -12.19 7.45
CA SER A 190 21.06 -11.91 7.99
C SER A 190 20.34 -13.23 8.30
N ASP A 191 20.11 -13.50 9.58
CA ASP A 191 19.31 -14.65 10.02
C ASP A 191 17.81 -14.33 9.82
N PRO A 192 17.11 -15.04 8.93
CA PRO A 192 15.69 -14.82 8.72
C PRO A 192 14.86 -15.06 9.98
N SER A 193 15.31 -15.97 10.86
CA SER A 193 14.60 -16.29 12.10
C SER A 193 14.49 -15.03 12.95
N GLN A 194 15.58 -14.30 13.16
CA GLN A 194 15.59 -13.06 13.94
C GLN A 194 14.78 -11.92 13.30
N LEU A 195 14.80 -11.81 11.96
CA LEU A 195 14.08 -10.76 11.24
C LEU A 195 12.57 -10.97 11.24
N PHE A 196 12.12 -12.22 11.38
CA PHE A 196 10.75 -12.62 11.12
C PHE A 196 10.10 -13.43 12.26
N GLU A 197 10.78 -13.64 13.39
CA GLU A 197 10.38 -14.49 14.52
C GLU A 197 9.08 -14.04 15.19
N SER A 198 8.92 -12.72 15.35
CA SER A 198 7.80 -12.16 16.11
C SER A 198 6.65 -11.78 15.19
N LEU A 199 5.81 -12.78 14.90
CA LEU A 199 4.64 -12.65 14.03
C LEU A 199 3.32 -12.63 14.80
N SER A 200 3.34 -12.49 16.13
CA SER A 200 2.10 -12.15 16.83
C SER A 200 1.63 -10.78 16.31
N ASN A 201 0.33 -10.67 15.98
CA ASN A 201 -0.24 -9.49 15.34
C ASN A 201 0.09 -8.19 16.09
N GLU A 202 0.19 -8.24 17.41
CA GLU A 202 0.53 -7.10 18.26
C GLU A 202 2.00 -6.67 18.11
N VAL A 203 2.96 -7.60 18.09
CA VAL A 203 4.38 -7.24 17.92
C VAL A 203 4.67 -6.79 16.50
N TYR A 204 3.99 -7.32 15.49
CA TYR A 204 4.15 -6.92 14.10
C TYR A 204 3.83 -5.43 13.87
N LEU A 205 2.76 -4.94 14.49
CA LEU A 205 2.28 -3.57 14.37
C LEU A 205 3.10 -2.56 15.19
N HIS A 206 3.71 -3.02 16.28
CA HIS A 206 4.55 -2.20 17.16
C HIS A 206 6.06 -2.40 16.92
N SER A 207 6.46 -3.30 16.01
CA SER A 207 7.86 -3.54 15.67
C SER A 207 8.51 -2.30 15.07
N GLU A 208 9.77 -2.06 15.44
CA GLU A 208 10.65 -1.06 14.83
C GLU A 208 11.27 -1.54 13.52
N SER A 209 10.98 -2.79 13.11
CA SER A 209 11.51 -3.36 11.88
C SER A 209 10.91 -2.65 10.66
N LYS A 210 11.79 -2.03 9.86
CA LYS A 210 11.42 -1.36 8.60
C LYS A 210 10.89 -2.38 7.61
N ILE A 211 11.52 -3.56 7.54
CA ILE A 211 11.12 -4.66 6.64
C ILE A 211 9.72 -5.17 6.98
N LEU A 212 9.41 -5.39 8.26
CA LEU A 212 8.07 -5.82 8.68
C LEU A 212 7.01 -4.75 8.38
N SER A 213 7.35 -3.47 8.62
CA SER A 213 6.46 -2.34 8.31
C SER A 213 6.17 -2.20 6.81
N MET A 214 7.20 -2.38 5.97
CA MET A 214 7.04 -2.35 4.52
C MET A 214 6.20 -3.54 4.03
N LEU A 215 6.41 -4.72 4.62
CA LEU A 215 5.58 -5.89 4.35
C LEU A 215 4.11 -5.61 4.71
N ALA A 216 3.86 -4.96 5.84
CA ALA A 216 2.52 -4.66 6.33
C ALA A 216 1.79 -3.71 5.38
N LEU A 217 2.50 -2.68 4.92
CA LEU A 217 1.99 -1.74 3.93
C LEU A 217 1.66 -2.44 2.61
N PHE A 218 2.56 -3.31 2.12
CA PHE A 218 2.32 -4.07 0.90
C PHE A 218 1.13 -5.02 1.01
N HIS A 219 0.97 -5.69 2.16
CA HIS A 219 -0.19 -6.56 2.44
C HIS A 219 -1.48 -5.75 2.48
N SER A 220 -1.48 -4.59 3.13
CA SER A 220 -2.61 -3.67 3.14
C SER A 220 -3.00 -3.21 1.72
N PHE A 221 -2.01 -2.83 0.90
CA PHE A 221 -2.22 -2.52 -0.51
C PHE A 221 -2.87 -3.69 -1.28
N CYS A 222 -2.37 -4.92 -1.09
CA CYS A 222 -2.94 -6.10 -1.73
C CYS A 222 -4.37 -6.39 -1.26
N GLN A 223 -4.65 -6.18 0.03
CA GLN A 223 -5.94 -6.41 0.66
C GLN A 223 -7.01 -5.48 0.08
N HIS A 224 -6.68 -4.21 -0.11
CA HIS A 224 -7.59 -3.20 -0.64
C HIS A 224 -7.62 -3.15 -2.17
N GLY A 225 -6.61 -3.70 -2.86
CA GLY A 225 -6.45 -3.53 -4.30
C GLY A 225 -7.53 -4.17 -5.17
N GLY A 226 -8.06 -3.38 -6.11
CA GLY A 226 -8.98 -3.83 -7.15
C GLY A 226 -8.26 -4.54 -8.30
N ASN A 227 -8.95 -4.80 -9.42
CA ASN A 227 -8.29 -5.40 -10.59
C ASN A 227 -7.17 -4.48 -11.12
N ASN A 228 -7.43 -3.18 -11.22
CA ASN A 228 -6.50 -2.23 -11.84
C ASN A 228 -5.20 -2.06 -11.05
N SER A 229 -5.28 -1.87 -9.73
CA SER A 229 -4.09 -1.67 -8.88
C SER A 229 -3.26 -2.95 -8.69
N LEU A 230 -3.87 -4.13 -8.86
CA LEU A 230 -3.20 -5.42 -8.68
C LEU A 230 -2.58 -5.99 -9.97
N ASN A 231 -2.82 -5.34 -11.11
CA ASN A 231 -2.25 -5.75 -12.41
C ASN A 231 -0.75 -5.47 -12.50
N ILE A 232 -0.20 -4.56 -11.68
CA ILE A 232 1.24 -4.26 -11.65
C ILE A 232 2.08 -5.35 -10.97
N ILE A 233 1.43 -6.18 -10.14
CA ILE A 233 2.12 -7.10 -9.23
C ILE A 233 2.84 -8.25 -9.98
N PRO A 234 2.27 -8.88 -11.02
CA PRO A 234 2.97 -9.92 -11.77
C PRO A 234 4.29 -9.42 -12.36
N ASP A 235 4.27 -8.27 -13.03
CA ASP A 235 5.47 -7.65 -13.60
C ASP A 235 6.48 -7.26 -12.52
N LEU A 236 6.02 -6.68 -11.41
CA LEU A 236 6.88 -6.37 -10.26
C LEU A 236 7.58 -7.64 -9.75
N ILE A 237 6.85 -8.73 -9.55
CA ILE A 237 7.40 -9.99 -9.03
C ILE A 237 8.41 -10.59 -10.02
N VAL A 238 7.98 -10.77 -11.27
CA VAL A 238 8.73 -11.52 -12.28
C VAL A 238 9.93 -10.74 -12.80
N GLN A 239 9.73 -9.47 -13.15
CA GLN A 239 10.75 -8.71 -13.88
C GLN A 239 11.74 -8.02 -12.94
N ARG A 240 11.33 -7.73 -11.69
CA ARG A 240 12.08 -6.89 -10.76
C ARG A 240 12.50 -7.64 -9.50
N LEU A 241 11.54 -8.12 -8.69
CA LEU A 241 11.84 -8.66 -7.36
C LEU A 241 12.58 -10.01 -7.41
N SER A 242 12.29 -10.87 -8.39
CA SER A 242 12.98 -12.15 -8.59
C SER A 242 14.51 -11.99 -8.67
N LYS A 243 14.98 -10.94 -9.34
CA LYS A 243 16.40 -10.63 -9.57
C LYS A 243 17.11 -10.05 -8.35
N LYS A 244 16.36 -9.64 -7.32
CA LYS A 244 16.91 -9.06 -6.08
C LYS A 244 17.27 -10.11 -5.04
N VAL A 245 16.77 -11.34 -5.17
CA VAL A 245 17.00 -12.40 -4.19
C VAL A 245 18.41 -12.97 -4.31
N LYS A 246 19.26 -12.68 -3.32
CA LYS A 246 20.67 -13.12 -3.24
C LYS A 246 20.98 -13.93 -1.99
N ASN A 247 20.16 -13.82 -0.95
CA ASN A 247 20.33 -14.52 0.33
C ASN A 247 19.00 -15.11 0.85
N GLU A 248 19.07 -15.88 1.93
CA GLU A 248 17.91 -16.56 2.52
C GLU A 248 16.86 -15.58 3.10
N ALA A 249 17.31 -14.50 3.73
CA ALA A 249 16.41 -13.49 4.30
C ALA A 249 15.58 -12.79 3.20
N GLN A 250 16.22 -12.40 2.10
CA GLN A 250 15.57 -11.84 0.91
C GLN A 250 14.60 -12.83 0.27
N LEU A 251 14.94 -14.13 0.23
CA LEU A 251 14.03 -15.16 -0.27
C LEU A 251 12.77 -15.25 0.60
N ILE A 252 12.90 -15.28 1.93
CA ILE A 252 11.73 -15.33 2.83
C ILE A 252 10.88 -14.07 2.68
N TYR A 253 11.49 -12.90 2.56
CA TYR A 253 10.77 -11.65 2.32
C TYR A 253 10.03 -11.65 0.98
N PHE A 254 10.68 -12.10 -0.10
CA PHE A 254 10.05 -12.28 -1.40
C PHE A 254 8.83 -13.21 -1.31
N LEU A 255 8.97 -14.37 -0.69
CA LEU A 255 7.86 -15.31 -0.53
C LEU A 255 6.70 -14.70 0.28
N ARG A 256 7.01 -13.88 1.30
CA ARG A 256 6.00 -13.17 2.10
C ARG A 256 5.29 -12.05 1.33
N ILE A 257 5.93 -11.45 0.33
CA ILE A 257 5.30 -10.51 -0.60
C ILE A 257 4.38 -11.26 -1.57
N VAL A 258 4.85 -12.36 -2.17
CA VAL A 258 4.11 -13.07 -3.22
C VAL A 258 2.88 -13.81 -2.67
N MET A 259 2.95 -14.34 -1.45
CA MET A 259 1.93 -15.27 -0.94
C MET A 259 0.51 -14.67 -0.84
N PRO A 260 0.28 -13.48 -0.26
CA PRO A 260 -1.07 -12.90 -0.19
C PRO A 260 -1.66 -12.61 -1.59
N TYR A 261 -0.80 -12.26 -2.55
CA TYR A 261 -1.22 -12.02 -3.92
C TYR A 261 -1.72 -13.30 -4.59
N LEU A 262 -0.98 -14.41 -4.43
CA LEU A 262 -1.37 -15.71 -4.98
C LEU A 262 -2.68 -16.23 -4.39
N GLN A 263 -2.89 -16.07 -3.08
CA GLN A 263 -4.15 -16.43 -2.43
C GLN A 263 -5.32 -15.69 -3.07
N ARG A 264 -5.19 -14.36 -3.23
CA ARG A 264 -6.22 -13.51 -3.81
C ARG A 264 -6.51 -13.81 -5.28
N ILE A 265 -5.51 -14.19 -6.07
CA ILE A 265 -5.69 -14.62 -7.47
C ILE A 265 -6.44 -15.95 -7.54
N THR A 266 -6.08 -16.90 -6.66
CA THR A 266 -6.67 -18.24 -6.61
C THR A 266 -8.16 -18.14 -6.27
N GLU A 267 -8.52 -17.29 -5.30
CA GLU A 267 -9.91 -17.05 -4.90
C GLU A 267 -10.73 -16.32 -5.97
N ARG A 268 -10.08 -15.58 -6.88
CA ARG A 268 -10.74 -14.81 -7.96
C ARG A 268 -10.61 -15.44 -9.34
N GLU A 269 -10.25 -16.73 -9.42
CA GLU A 269 -10.14 -17.52 -10.67
C GLU A 269 -9.18 -16.96 -11.73
N ARG A 270 -8.17 -16.16 -11.34
CA ARG A 270 -7.25 -15.49 -12.27
C ARG A 270 -6.06 -16.37 -12.71
N HIS A 271 -6.37 -17.51 -13.34
CA HIS A 271 -5.40 -18.55 -13.71
C HIS A 271 -4.19 -18.06 -14.54
N ARG A 272 -4.34 -17.00 -15.35
CA ARG A 272 -3.26 -16.45 -16.19
C ARG A 272 -2.08 -15.88 -15.39
N HIS A 273 -2.35 -15.02 -14.39
CA HIS A 273 -1.31 -14.42 -13.56
C HIS A 273 -0.61 -15.47 -12.69
N MET A 274 -1.35 -16.48 -12.24
CA MET A 274 -0.79 -17.61 -11.49
C MET A 274 0.23 -18.39 -12.34
N ILE A 275 -0.13 -18.74 -13.58
CA ILE A 275 0.76 -19.44 -14.51
C ILE A 275 2.00 -18.60 -14.81
N GLU A 276 1.85 -17.30 -15.04
CA GLU A 276 2.96 -16.40 -15.34
C GLU A 276 3.97 -16.30 -14.19
N ILE A 277 3.49 -16.16 -12.94
CA ILE A 277 4.37 -16.13 -11.77
C ILE A 277 5.04 -17.49 -11.58
N LEU A 278 4.28 -18.60 -11.64
CA LEU A 278 4.80 -19.94 -11.45
C LEU A 278 5.84 -20.29 -12.52
N TRP A 279 5.53 -20.06 -13.80
CA TRP A 279 6.42 -20.36 -14.91
C TRP A 279 7.72 -19.57 -14.81
N ASN A 280 7.66 -18.25 -14.61
CA ASN A 280 8.86 -17.43 -14.57
C ASN A 280 9.71 -17.63 -13.31
N THR A 281 9.11 -17.98 -12.16
CA THR A 281 9.88 -18.37 -10.97
C THR A 281 10.47 -19.78 -11.07
N THR A 282 9.92 -20.66 -11.93
CA THR A 282 10.51 -21.97 -12.24
C THR A 282 11.54 -21.97 -13.37
N VAL A 283 11.56 -20.97 -14.26
CA VAL A 283 12.38 -21.00 -15.50
C VAL A 283 13.72 -20.27 -15.35
N GLU A 284 13.90 -19.38 -14.36
CA GLU A 284 15.20 -18.79 -14.04
C GLU A 284 16.11 -19.82 -13.32
N PRO A 285 17.21 -20.29 -13.95
CA PRO A 285 18.09 -21.32 -13.37
C PRO A 285 18.72 -20.88 -12.04
N SER A 286 18.88 -19.57 -11.85
CA SER A 286 19.38 -18.90 -10.65
C SER A 286 18.52 -19.21 -9.42
N SER A 287 17.20 -19.15 -9.58
CA SER A 287 16.22 -19.33 -8.50
C SER A 287 16.06 -20.80 -8.13
N LEU A 288 16.09 -21.70 -9.11
CA LEU A 288 16.08 -23.16 -8.90
C LEU A 288 17.38 -23.68 -8.26
N LEU A 289 18.55 -23.16 -8.65
CA LEU A 289 19.83 -23.50 -8.03
C LEU A 289 19.91 -23.04 -6.57
N PHE A 290 19.29 -21.90 -6.23
CA PHE A 290 19.30 -21.37 -4.87
C PHE A 290 18.37 -22.14 -3.94
N VAL A 291 17.16 -22.46 -4.41
CA VAL A 291 16.19 -23.31 -3.72
C VAL A 291 16.77 -24.72 -3.51
N SER A 292 17.44 -25.30 -4.51
CA SER A 292 18.21 -26.56 -4.41
C SER A 292 19.32 -26.53 -3.34
N ARG A 293 20.07 -25.43 -3.20
CA ARG A 293 21.13 -25.28 -2.18
C ARG A 293 20.59 -25.24 -0.75
N ILE A 294 19.37 -24.72 -0.54
CA ILE A 294 18.72 -24.69 0.77
C ILE A 294 18.25 -26.10 1.18
N ALA A 295 17.73 -26.89 0.25
CA ALA A 295 17.37 -28.29 0.51
C ALA A 295 18.60 -29.12 0.95
N GLN A 296 19.74 -28.93 0.29
CA GLN A 296 21.00 -29.60 0.66
C GLN A 296 21.54 -29.18 2.04
N LYS A 297 21.30 -27.93 2.47
CA LYS A 297 21.75 -27.44 3.79
C LYS A 297 20.88 -27.94 4.96
N LYS A 298 19.62 -28.28 4.70
CA LYS A 298 18.67 -28.83 5.70
C LYS A 298 18.82 -30.33 5.97
N GLY A 299 19.56 -31.08 5.15
CA GLY A 299 19.90 -32.49 5.41
C GLY A 299 20.86 -32.74 6.59
N ARG A 300 21.12 -31.75 7.45
CA ARG A 300 22.03 -31.85 8.61
C ARG A 300 21.42 -31.40 9.95
N VAL A 301 20.09 -31.32 10.09
CA VAL A 301 19.46 -31.00 11.38
C VAL A 301 18.64 -32.19 11.87
N THR A 302 18.98 -32.62 13.08
CA THR A 302 18.44 -33.80 13.80
C THR A 302 16.93 -33.69 14.06
N PRO A 303 16.20 -34.83 14.10
CA PRO A 303 14.74 -34.83 14.18
C PRO A 303 14.28 -34.69 15.64
N GLY A 304 13.57 -33.60 15.97
CA GLY A 304 12.96 -33.44 17.28
C GLY A 304 12.38 -32.06 17.56
N ALA A 305 11.30 -31.66 16.87
CA ALA A 305 10.40 -30.60 17.34
C ALA A 305 9.04 -30.72 16.65
N SER A 306 8.07 -31.31 17.34
CA SER A 306 6.65 -31.33 16.96
C SER A 306 5.97 -30.06 17.50
N PHE A 307 5.39 -29.22 16.63
CA PHE A 307 4.51 -28.13 17.02
C PHE A 307 3.05 -28.56 16.92
N CYS A 308 2.37 -28.71 18.07
CA CYS A 308 0.94 -28.94 18.17
C CYS A 308 0.17 -27.61 18.04
N PHE A 309 -0.91 -27.60 17.25
CA PHE A 309 -1.90 -26.53 17.19
C PHE A 309 -3.25 -27.06 17.68
N SER A 310 -3.76 -26.52 18.79
CA SER A 310 -5.14 -26.70 19.22
C SER A 310 -5.67 -25.43 19.89
N SER A 311 -6.67 -24.79 19.26
CA SER A 311 -7.97 -24.41 19.85
C SER A 311 -8.57 -23.12 19.23
N PRO A 312 -9.92 -22.95 19.15
CA PRO A 312 -10.61 -22.01 18.25
C PRO A 312 -11.47 -20.93 18.97
N VAL A 313 -11.56 -19.69 18.46
CA VAL A 313 -12.73 -18.77 18.61
C VAL A 313 -12.72 -17.73 17.45
N PRO A 314 -13.89 -17.34 16.87
CA PRO A 314 -13.97 -16.45 15.70
C PRO A 314 -14.31 -14.99 16.07
N SER A 315 -13.67 -14.02 15.42
CA SER A 315 -14.19 -12.65 15.29
C SER A 315 -13.95 -12.13 13.86
N LEU A 316 -14.91 -11.36 13.36
CA LEU A 316 -15.13 -11.01 11.94
C LEU A 316 -14.08 -10.08 11.29
N PHE A 317 -12.96 -9.81 11.98
CA PHE A 317 -11.85 -9.02 11.46
C PHE A 317 -10.53 -9.60 11.96
N THR A 318 -10.24 -10.85 11.60
CA THR A 318 -8.93 -11.43 11.88
C THR A 318 -8.71 -12.63 10.99
N GLN A 319 -7.62 -12.63 10.22
CA GLN A 319 -6.73 -13.77 9.95
C GLN A 319 -5.87 -13.45 8.72
N VAL A 320 -4.66 -12.95 8.92
CA VAL A 320 -3.56 -13.29 8.00
C VAL A 320 -3.08 -14.66 8.42
N PHE A 321 -3.83 -15.68 8.01
CA PHE A 321 -3.44 -17.08 8.18
C PHE A 321 -2.30 -17.35 7.18
N ILE A 322 -1.20 -17.98 7.62
CA ILE A 322 -0.34 -18.70 6.69
C ILE A 322 -1.11 -19.99 6.37
N PRO A 323 -1.73 -20.15 5.18
CA PRO A 323 -2.64 -21.25 4.96
C PRO A 323 -1.87 -22.57 4.82
N ARG A 324 -2.57 -23.68 5.07
CA ARG A 324 -2.16 -25.05 4.68
C ARG A 324 -1.67 -25.14 3.22
N HIS A 325 -2.04 -24.17 2.38
CA HIS A 325 -1.58 -24.01 1.00
C HIS A 325 -0.09 -23.73 0.84
N PHE A 326 0.68 -23.41 1.88
CA PHE A 326 2.14 -23.31 1.78
C PHE A 326 2.79 -24.64 1.33
N LEU A 327 2.30 -25.77 1.85
CA LEU A 327 2.77 -27.11 1.45
C LEU A 327 2.24 -27.51 0.06
N SER A 328 1.00 -27.10 -0.28
CA SER A 328 0.45 -27.28 -1.63
C SER A 328 1.18 -26.42 -2.67
N PHE A 329 1.62 -25.21 -2.31
CA PHE A 329 2.43 -24.35 -3.16
C PHE A 329 3.81 -24.97 -3.40
N LEU A 330 4.45 -25.55 -2.38
CA LEU A 330 5.68 -26.33 -2.57
C LEU A 330 5.47 -27.58 -3.46
N SER A 331 4.26 -28.16 -3.49
CA SER A 331 3.94 -29.25 -4.41
C SER A 331 3.75 -28.84 -5.87
N LEU A 332 3.55 -27.54 -6.15
CA LEU A 332 3.59 -26.97 -7.51
C LEU A 332 5.03 -26.81 -8.05
N PHE A 333 6.04 -27.08 -7.21
CA PHE A 333 7.45 -27.20 -7.60
C PHE A 333 7.88 -28.68 -7.48
N PRO A 334 7.42 -29.59 -8.37
CA PRO A 334 7.65 -31.03 -8.24
C PRO A 334 9.14 -31.43 -8.25
N ASN A 335 10.00 -30.60 -8.84
CA ASN A 335 11.46 -30.78 -8.80
C ASN A 335 12.08 -30.48 -7.42
N TYR A 336 11.33 -29.88 -6.50
CA TYR A 336 11.80 -29.53 -5.16
C TYR A 336 11.55 -30.64 -4.11
N ILE A 337 10.41 -31.34 -4.18
CA ILE A 337 10.07 -32.42 -3.24
C ILE A 337 10.90 -33.68 -3.48
N LYS A 338 11.33 -33.92 -4.72
CA LYS A 338 12.16 -35.09 -5.08
C LYS A 338 13.56 -35.04 -4.46
N ASN A 339 14.07 -33.85 -4.16
CA ASN A 339 15.38 -33.62 -3.54
C ASN A 339 15.32 -33.45 -2.01
N LEU A 340 14.15 -33.64 -1.38
CA LEU A 340 13.95 -33.61 0.08
C LEU A 340 13.78 -35.01 0.70
N LYS A 341 13.72 -36.07 -0.12
CA LYS A 341 13.53 -37.47 0.32
C LYS A 341 14.80 -38.34 0.28
N ASN A 342 15.94 -37.75 -0.10
CA ASN A 342 17.28 -38.30 0.06
C ASN A 342 18.12 -37.28 0.82
#